data_AF-A0ABC9BNN1-F1
#
_entry.id   AF-A0ABC9BNN1-F1
#
_cell.length_a   1.000
_cell.length_b   1.000
_cell.length_c   1.000
_cell.angle_alpha   90.00
_cell.angle_beta   90.00
_cell.angle_gamma   90.00
#
_symmetry.space_group_name_H-M   'P 1'
#
loop_
_entity.id
_entity.type
_entity.pdbx_description
1 polymer ?
#
loop_
_entity_poly.entity_id
_entity_poly.type
_entity_poly.pdbx_seq_one_letter_code
_entity_poly.pdbx_strand_id
1 'polypeptide(L)'
;MAATSADAASAVPPSAVSAAEDMLAAAESVGDHLSQLLAAAGEDPDAVAELPPLLRARAFLAVAQAATSLFAVRLRCSGIDPDEHPIKKEFERLNLCQEKLNRFDDWEKAPLRPTTTLNTQAAARFIGHSLSHLTSEEKHAGNQ
;
A
#
# COMPACT_ATOMS: atom_id res chain seq x y z
N MET A 1 33.40 -54.52 3.47
CA MET A 1 31.96 -54.74 3.29
C MET A 1 31.28 -53.38 3.26
N ALA A 2 30.71 -53.02 2.11
CA ALA A 2 30.05 -51.75 1.87
C ALA A 2 28.62 -51.80 2.42
N ALA A 3 28.34 -51.00 3.44
CA ALA A 3 26.98 -50.74 3.91
C ALA A 3 26.51 -49.40 3.32
N THR A 4 25.81 -49.52 2.19
CA THR A 4 24.60 -48.76 1.84
C THR A 4 24.62 -47.24 2.08
N SER A 5 25.08 -46.51 1.07
CA SER A 5 24.84 -45.08 0.83
C SER A 5 23.39 -44.74 0.43
N ALA A 6 22.44 -45.65 0.66
CA ALA A 6 21.05 -45.54 0.20
C ALA A 6 20.08 -44.95 1.26
N ASP A 7 20.53 -44.79 2.51
CA ASP A 7 19.66 -44.39 3.63
C ASP A 7 19.60 -42.85 3.84
N ALA A 8 20.39 -42.08 3.10
CA ALA A 8 20.37 -40.62 3.18
C ALA A 8 19.19 -39.98 2.42
N ALA A 9 18.48 -40.74 1.58
CA ALA A 9 17.37 -40.23 0.77
C ALA A 9 16.07 -39.95 1.56
N SER A 10 16.03 -40.30 2.86
CA SER A 10 14.85 -40.12 3.72
C SER A 10 15.07 -39.11 4.87
N ALA A 11 16.10 -38.28 4.82
CA ALA A 11 16.42 -37.36 5.92
C ALA A 11 15.46 -36.16 6.03
N VAL A 12 14.74 -35.81 4.96
CA VAL A 12 13.84 -34.65 4.92
C VAL A 12 12.39 -35.11 5.10
N PRO A 13 11.64 -34.58 6.08
CA PRO A 13 10.23 -34.89 6.25
C PRO A 13 9.41 -34.49 5.00
N PRO A 14 8.42 -35.30 4.57
CA PRO A 14 7.60 -34.98 3.40
C PRO A 14 6.84 -33.65 3.56
N SER A 15 6.49 -33.28 4.80
CA SER A 15 5.88 -31.98 5.11
C SER A 15 6.82 -30.81 4.83
N ALA A 16 8.13 -30.98 5.02
CA ALA A 16 9.11 -29.94 4.72
C ALA A 16 9.29 -29.76 3.20
N VAL A 17 9.23 -30.85 2.44
CA VAL A 17 9.25 -30.80 0.96
C VAL A 17 8.00 -30.09 0.45
N SER A 18 6.81 -30.50 0.89
CA SER A 18 5.55 -29.85 0.52
C SER A 18 5.52 -28.37 0.87
N ALA A 19 5.97 -27.99 2.08
CA ALA A 19 6.02 -26.58 2.48
C ALA A 19 7.00 -25.76 1.61
N ALA A 20 8.10 -26.37 1.16
CA ALA A 20 9.05 -25.73 0.27
C ALA A 20 8.48 -25.54 -1.15
N GLU A 21 7.73 -26.52 -1.66
CA GLU A 21 7.00 -26.42 -2.93
C GLU A 21 5.92 -25.32 -2.87
N ASP A 22 5.13 -25.28 -1.80
CA ASP A 22 4.11 -24.25 -1.57
C ASP A 22 4.74 -22.85 -1.50
N MET A 23 5.86 -22.72 -0.78
CA MET A 23 6.60 -21.46 -0.66
C MET A 23 7.19 -21.03 -2.02
N LEU A 24 7.71 -21.96 -2.81
CA LEU A 24 8.23 -21.67 -4.16
C LEU A 24 7.11 -21.16 -5.06
N ALA A 25 5.99 -21.86 -5.12
CA ALA A 25 4.83 -21.46 -5.92
C ALA A 25 4.29 -20.08 -5.50
N ALA A 26 4.24 -19.80 -4.19
CA ALA A 26 3.85 -18.50 -3.68
C ALA A 26 4.85 -17.39 -4.05
N ALA A 27 6.16 -17.67 -3.95
CA ALA A 27 7.21 -16.71 -4.31
C ALA A 27 7.23 -16.40 -5.81
N GLU A 28 7.05 -17.41 -6.66
CA GLU A 28 6.91 -17.25 -8.11
C GLU A 28 5.69 -16.39 -8.44
N SER A 29 4.54 -16.71 -7.85
CA SER A 29 3.31 -15.92 -8.03
C SER A 29 3.51 -14.45 -7.64
N VAL A 30 4.08 -14.17 -6.47
CA VAL A 30 4.37 -12.78 -6.06
C VAL A 30 5.36 -12.11 -7.01
N GLY A 31 6.39 -12.83 -7.46
CA GLY A 31 7.38 -12.36 -8.43
C GLY A 31 6.77 -11.99 -9.78
N ASP A 32 5.86 -12.81 -10.29
CA ASP A 32 5.17 -12.59 -11.57
C ASP A 32 4.27 -11.35 -11.51
N HIS A 33 3.45 -11.24 -10.46
CA HIS A 33 2.56 -10.07 -10.29
C HIS A 33 3.35 -8.78 -10.08
N LEU A 34 4.44 -8.83 -9.31
CA LEU A 34 5.33 -7.68 -9.14
C LEU A 34 5.98 -7.27 -10.46
N SER A 35 6.44 -8.24 -11.25
CA SER A 35 7.06 -7.99 -12.55
C SER A 35 6.06 -7.36 -13.53
N GLN A 36 4.82 -7.85 -13.57
CA GLN A 36 3.74 -7.27 -14.37
C GLN A 36 3.44 -5.83 -13.96
N LEU A 37 3.35 -5.57 -12.66
CA LEU A 37 3.10 -4.21 -12.13
C LEU A 37 4.24 -3.25 -12.49
N LEU A 38 5.49 -3.69 -12.35
CA LEU A 38 6.66 -2.88 -12.69
C LEU A 38 6.79 -2.66 -14.21
N ALA A 39 6.45 -3.65 -15.03
CA ALA A 39 6.41 -3.51 -16.48
C ALA A 39 5.37 -2.47 -16.91
N ALA A 40 4.15 -2.55 -16.38
CA ALA A 40 3.10 -1.58 -16.66
C ALA A 40 3.49 -0.15 -16.24
N ALA A 41 4.13 0.01 -15.07
CA ALA A 41 4.65 1.31 -14.63
C ALA A 41 5.85 1.80 -15.44
N GLY A 42 6.59 0.91 -16.12
CA GLY A 42 7.68 1.25 -17.02
C GLY A 42 7.23 1.67 -18.41
N GLU A 43 6.10 1.14 -18.89
CA GLU A 43 5.47 1.54 -20.16
C GLU A 43 4.88 2.95 -20.09
N ASP A 44 4.24 3.28 -18.97
CA ASP A 44 3.70 4.61 -18.68
C ASP A 44 4.15 5.08 -17.28
N PRO A 45 5.22 5.90 -17.20
CA PRO A 45 5.72 6.44 -15.94
C PRO A 45 4.71 7.32 -15.20
N ASP A 46 3.77 7.92 -15.91
CA ASP A 46 2.76 8.81 -15.33
C ASP A 46 1.52 8.04 -14.86
N ALA A 47 1.31 6.79 -15.30
CA ALA A 47 0.14 5.97 -14.93
C ALA A 47 -0.05 5.85 -13.41
N VAL A 48 1.05 5.67 -12.65
CA VAL A 48 0.98 5.62 -11.19
C VAL A 48 0.62 6.98 -10.59
N ALA A 49 1.10 8.07 -11.22
CA ALA A 49 0.79 9.44 -10.83
C ALA A 49 -0.63 9.88 -11.21
N GLU A 50 -1.34 9.14 -12.06
CA GLU A 50 -2.75 9.36 -12.39
C GLU A 50 -3.72 8.57 -11.49
N LEU A 51 -3.22 7.56 -10.74
CA LEU A 51 -4.06 6.80 -9.80
C LEU A 51 -4.66 7.72 -8.70
N PRO A 52 -5.92 7.51 -8.28
CA PRO A 52 -6.47 8.17 -7.10
C PRO A 52 -5.52 8.02 -5.89
N PRO A 53 -5.38 9.04 -5.02
CA PRO A 53 -4.34 9.06 -3.98
C PRO A 53 -4.29 7.80 -3.11
N LEU A 54 -5.45 7.26 -2.75
CA LEU A 54 -5.56 6.05 -1.93
C LEU A 54 -5.11 4.80 -2.69
N LEU A 55 -5.52 4.65 -3.96
CA LEU A 55 -5.11 3.54 -4.81
C LEU A 55 -3.61 3.60 -5.12
N ARG A 56 -3.07 4.80 -5.34
CA ARG A 56 -1.64 5.04 -5.52
C ARG A 56 -0.83 4.60 -4.29
N ALA A 57 -1.28 4.98 -3.10
CA ALA A 57 -0.63 4.58 -1.86
C ALA A 57 -0.67 3.06 -1.65
N ARG A 58 -1.77 2.40 -2.02
CA ARG A 58 -1.89 0.92 -2.00
C ARG A 58 -0.95 0.25 -2.99
N ALA A 59 -0.80 0.79 -4.19
CA ALA A 59 0.13 0.26 -5.18
C ALA A 59 1.59 0.30 -4.66
N PHE A 60 2.02 1.43 -4.10
CA PHE A 60 3.35 1.53 -3.48
C PHE A 60 3.53 0.61 -2.27
N LEU A 61 2.50 0.47 -1.43
CA LEU A 61 2.53 -0.45 -0.30
C LEU A 61 2.66 -1.91 -0.76
N ALA A 62 1.92 -2.30 -1.81
CA ALA A 62 1.98 -3.64 -2.38
C ALA A 62 3.37 -3.96 -2.94
N VAL A 63 4.01 -3.02 -3.66
CA VAL A 63 5.39 -3.18 -4.14
C VAL A 63 6.36 -3.37 -2.97
N ALA A 64 6.25 -2.54 -1.92
CA ALA A 64 7.12 -2.64 -0.76
C ALA A 64 6.91 -3.95 0.01
N GLN A 65 5.67 -4.41 0.17
CA GLN A 65 5.33 -5.70 0.80
C GLN A 65 5.87 -6.88 -0.01
N ALA A 66 5.70 -6.87 -1.34
CA ALA A 66 6.23 -7.91 -2.22
C ALA A 66 7.76 -7.99 -2.12
N ALA A 67 8.46 -6.86 -2.27
CA ALA A 67 9.92 -6.81 -2.17
C ALA A 67 10.44 -7.29 -0.79
N THR A 68 9.81 -6.84 0.29
CA THR A 68 10.16 -7.22 1.67
C THR A 68 9.92 -8.71 1.91
N SER A 69 8.82 -9.25 1.40
CA SER A 69 8.47 -10.67 1.55
C SER A 69 9.43 -11.57 0.78
N LEU A 70 9.73 -11.25 -0.48
CA LEU A 70 10.72 -11.98 -1.29
C LEU A 70 12.11 -11.93 -0.66
N PHE A 71 12.52 -10.78 -0.11
CA PHE A 71 13.78 -10.68 0.62
C PHE A 71 13.79 -11.54 1.90
N ALA A 72 12.69 -11.56 2.66
CA ALA A 72 12.57 -12.43 3.84
C ALA A 72 12.62 -13.92 3.47
N VAL A 73 12.01 -14.33 2.35
CA VAL A 73 12.14 -15.71 1.83
C VAL A 73 13.61 -16.01 1.52
N ARG A 74 14.31 -15.12 0.81
CA ARG A 74 15.75 -15.29 0.54
C ARG A 74 16.59 -15.44 1.81
N LEU A 75 16.30 -14.65 2.85
CA LEU A 75 16.98 -14.79 4.15
C LEU A 75 16.76 -16.18 4.76
N ARG A 76 15.51 -16.66 4.80
CA ARG A 76 15.19 -18.01 5.29
C ARG A 76 15.90 -19.10 4.50
N CYS A 77 15.93 -18.99 3.17
CA CYS A 77 16.68 -19.90 2.29
C CYS A 77 18.19 -19.86 2.54
N SER A 78 18.71 -18.78 3.13
CA SER A 78 20.13 -18.62 3.51
C SER A 78 20.39 -19.02 4.97
N GLY A 79 19.40 -19.57 5.67
CA GLY A 79 19.50 -19.95 7.08
C GLY A 79 19.48 -18.77 8.05
N ILE A 80 19.07 -17.58 7.60
CA ILE A 80 18.94 -16.38 8.44
C ILE A 80 17.48 -16.23 8.85
N ASP A 81 17.22 -16.12 10.16
CA ASP A 81 15.88 -15.85 10.68
C ASP A 81 15.48 -14.38 10.44
N PRO A 82 14.40 -14.10 9.69
CA PRO A 82 13.90 -12.74 9.48
C PRO A 82 13.49 -12.02 10.77
N ASP A 83 13.13 -12.76 11.84
CA ASP A 83 12.70 -12.17 13.11
C ASP A 83 13.86 -11.59 13.94
N GLU A 84 15.09 -12.08 13.70
CA GLU A 84 16.33 -11.55 14.28
C GLU A 84 17.05 -10.56 13.34
N HIS A 85 16.56 -10.41 12.11
CA HIS A 85 17.15 -9.55 11.09
C HIS A 85 16.49 -8.15 11.08
N PRO A 86 17.21 -7.07 10.70
CA PRO A 86 16.64 -5.71 10.59
C PRO A 86 15.39 -5.57 9.70
N ILE A 87 15.13 -6.56 8.84
CA ILE A 87 13.93 -6.63 7.98
C ILE A 87 12.64 -6.70 8.80
N LYS A 88 12.68 -7.20 10.05
CA LYS A 88 11.52 -7.17 10.94
C LYS A 88 10.97 -5.76 11.14
N LYS A 89 11.84 -4.76 11.27
CA LYS A 89 11.45 -3.35 11.38
C LYS A 89 10.74 -2.85 10.12
N GLU A 90 11.09 -3.41 8.96
CA GLU A 90 10.41 -3.10 7.71
C GLU A 90 8.99 -3.67 7.70
N PHE A 91 8.78 -4.91 8.15
CA PHE A 91 7.43 -5.45 8.32
C PHE A 91 6.58 -4.62 9.30
N GLU A 92 7.16 -4.21 10.44
CA GLU A 92 6.49 -3.32 11.39
C GLU A 92 6.09 -1.98 10.74
N ARG A 93 6.99 -1.39 9.95
CA ARG A 93 6.74 -0.16 9.19
C ARG A 93 5.60 -0.34 8.19
N LEU A 94 5.61 -1.43 7.43
CA LEU A 94 4.58 -1.73 6.42
C LEU A 94 3.22 -2.00 7.06
N ASN A 95 3.17 -2.70 8.20
CA ASN A 95 1.94 -2.90 8.96
C ASN A 95 1.36 -1.56 9.42
N LEU A 96 2.19 -0.66 9.96
CA LEU A 96 1.74 0.68 10.34
C LEU A 96 1.21 1.48 9.13
N CYS A 97 1.84 1.34 7.95
CA CYS A 97 1.33 1.96 6.72
C CYS A 97 -0.02 1.36 6.30
N GLN A 98 -0.17 0.04 6.36
CA GLN A 98 -1.45 -0.64 6.06
C GLN A 98 -2.57 -0.17 6.99
N GLU A 99 -2.29 -0.09 8.29
CA GLU A 99 -3.26 0.42 9.28
C GLU A 99 -3.69 1.85 8.97
N LYS A 100 -2.75 2.72 8.58
CA LYS A 100 -3.07 4.09 8.17
C LYS A 100 -3.98 4.11 6.95
N LEU A 101 -3.71 3.28 5.93
CA LEU A 101 -4.55 3.20 4.73
C LEU A 101 -5.96 2.70 5.04
N ASN A 102 -6.09 1.68 5.91
CA ASN A 102 -7.38 1.15 6.30
C ASN A 102 -8.25 2.21 7.00
N ARG A 103 -7.65 3.09 7.82
CA ARG A 103 -8.38 4.20 8.45
C ARG A 103 -8.95 5.20 7.44
N PHE A 104 -8.32 5.36 6.26
CA PHE A 104 -8.84 6.23 5.21
C PHE A 104 -10.03 5.61 4.46
N ASP A 105 -10.04 4.28 4.25
CA ASP A 105 -11.24 3.59 3.72
C ASP A 105 -12.44 3.80 4.62
N ASP A 106 -12.22 3.76 5.94
CA ASP A 106 -13.28 3.97 6.93
C ASP A 106 -13.80 5.42 6.92
N TRP A 107 -12.95 6.39 6.57
CA TRP A 107 -13.34 7.80 6.46
C TRP A 107 -14.15 8.10 5.19
N GLU A 108 -13.83 7.44 4.08
CA GLU A 108 -14.62 7.55 2.85
C GLU A 108 -16.07 7.08 3.07
N LYS A 109 -16.26 6.08 3.93
CA LYS A 109 -17.57 5.49 4.26
C LYS A 109 -18.28 6.18 5.43
N ALA A 110 -17.58 7.01 6.20
CA ALA A 110 -18.16 7.68 7.36
C ALA A 110 -19.06 8.86 6.93
N PRO A 111 -20.18 9.10 7.63
CA PRO A 111 -20.94 10.33 7.43
C PRO A 111 -20.02 11.55 7.59
N LEU A 112 -20.11 12.50 6.65
CA LEU A 112 -19.33 13.75 6.70
C LEU A 112 -19.40 14.33 8.12
N ARG A 113 -18.24 14.59 8.73
CA ARG A 113 -18.21 15.12 10.09
C ARG A 113 -19.03 16.43 10.12
N PRO A 114 -19.83 16.70 11.16
CA PRO A 114 -20.62 17.93 11.25
C PRO A 114 -19.78 19.21 11.14
N THR A 115 -18.49 19.12 11.46
CA THR A 115 -17.52 20.23 11.31
C THR A 115 -17.05 20.45 9.87
N THR A 116 -17.29 19.49 8.97
CA THR A 116 -16.98 19.54 7.53
C THR A 116 -18.21 19.78 6.66
N THR A 117 -19.42 19.73 7.24
CA THR A 117 -20.65 20.13 6.53
C THR A 117 -20.72 21.64 6.46
N LEU A 118 -20.60 22.19 5.25
CA LEU A 118 -20.74 23.62 5.00
C LEU A 118 -22.17 24.07 5.34
N ASN A 119 -22.28 24.98 6.30
CA ASN A 119 -23.54 25.68 6.55
C ASN A 119 -23.73 26.76 5.48
N THR A 120 -24.37 26.38 4.38
CA THR A 120 -24.65 27.26 3.23
C THR A 120 -25.42 28.52 3.64
N GLN A 121 -26.29 28.41 4.64
CA GLN A 121 -27.04 29.54 5.18
C GLN A 121 -26.12 30.53 5.92
N ALA A 122 -25.18 30.04 6.71
CA ALA A 122 -24.17 30.89 7.36
C ALA A 122 -23.25 31.53 6.32
N ALA A 123 -22.78 30.77 5.32
CA ALA A 123 -21.97 31.27 4.22
C ALA A 123 -22.70 32.40 3.45
N ALA A 124 -23.98 32.24 3.15
CA ALA A 124 -24.79 33.27 2.51
C ALA A 124 -24.91 34.56 3.36
N ARG A 125 -25.01 34.43 4.69
CA ARG A 125 -25.01 35.59 5.60
C ARG A 125 -23.64 36.30 5.61
N PHE A 126 -22.54 35.54 5.66
CA PHE A 126 -21.19 36.10 5.59
C PHE A 126 -20.95 36.84 4.27
N ILE A 127 -21.34 36.24 3.14
CA ILE A 127 -21.21 36.86 1.81
C ILE A 127 -22.09 38.12 1.74
N GLY A 128 -23.38 38.02 2.09
CA GLY A 128 -24.31 39.14 2.04
C GLY A 128 -23.88 40.32 2.91
N HIS A 129 -23.38 40.07 4.12
CA HIS A 129 -22.88 41.11 5.00
C HIS A 129 -21.59 41.75 4.46
N SER A 130 -20.64 40.96 3.96
CA SER A 130 -19.39 41.48 3.39
C SER A 130 -19.64 42.34 2.14
N LEU A 131 -20.64 41.99 1.34
CA LEU A 131 -21.05 42.76 0.15
C LEU A 131 -21.91 44.00 0.49
N SER A 132 -22.40 44.11 1.73
CA SER A 132 -23.25 45.24 2.14
C SER A 132 -22.47 46.54 2.35
N HIS A 133 -21.17 46.44 2.66
CA HIS A 133 -20.27 47.59 2.84
C HIS A 133 -19.63 48.11 1.55
N LEU A 134 -19.74 47.39 0.44
CA LEU A 134 -19.28 47.88 -0.87
C LEU A 134 -20.17 49.05 -1.29
N THR A 135 -19.54 50.20 -1.53
CA THR A 135 -20.20 51.38 -2.08
C THR A 135 -20.76 51.05 -3.46
N SER A 136 -21.83 51.75 -3.89
CA SER A 136 -22.50 51.47 -5.18
C SER A 136 -21.57 51.53 -6.40
N GLU A 137 -20.45 52.25 -6.29
CA GLU A 137 -19.39 52.34 -7.31
C GLU A 137 -18.53 51.07 -7.38
N GLU A 138 -18.15 50.47 -6.24
CA GLU A 138 -17.38 49.23 -6.20
C GLU A 138 -18.18 48.02 -6.70
N LYS A 139 -19.51 48.04 -6.55
CA LYS A 139 -20.41 46.99 -7.05
C LYS A 139 -20.54 46.98 -8.59
N HIS A 140 -20.35 48.12 -9.26
CA HIS A 140 -20.41 48.22 -10.73
C HIS A 140 -19.07 47.91 -11.41
N ALA A 141 -17.94 48.06 -10.71
CA ALA A 141 -16.61 47.82 -11.26
C ALA A 141 -16.26 46.32 -11.43
N GLY A 142 -16.90 45.42 -10.67
CA GLY A 142 -16.65 43.97 -10.73
C GLY A 142 -17.50 43.18 -11.73
N ASN A 143 -18.35 43.84 -12.51
CA ASN A 143 -19.32 43.21 -13.44
C ASN A 143 -19.02 43.49 -14.92
N GLN A 144 -17.78 43.89 -15.26
CA GLN A 144 -17.25 43.97 -16.63
C GLN A 144 -16.24 42.86 -16.90
#